data_AF-A0A529Y720-F1
#
_entry.id   AF-A0A529Y720-F1
#
_cell.length_a   1.000
_cell.length_b   1.000
_cell.length_c   1.000
_cell.angle_alpha   90.00
_cell.angle_beta   90.00
_cell.angle_gamma   90.00
#
_symmetry.space_group_name_H-M   'P 1'
#
loop_
_entity.id
_entity.type
_entity.pdbx_description
1 polymer ?
#
loop_
_entity_poly.entity_id
_entity_poly.type
_entity_poly.pdbx_seq_one_letter_code
_entity_poly.pdbx_strand_id
1 'polypeptide(L)'
;MSINVTENIPPRAAPIELGRDTRIRSIVATIIEAPTVRRHKLSNTEIAHQGFVLVRVQLENGVTGIGEASTLGGPRWAEESVESIWAAIANYLEPALVGQNAMLFEANAVRMAKAATRNFAAKAAVESALFDAVGHTLGLPVSALLGGQVRDRMGVIWA
;
A
#
# COMPACT_ATOMS: atom_id res chain seq x y z
N MET A 1 29.01 49.64 -16.10
CA MET A 1 29.54 48.48 -15.35
C MET A 1 28.46 47.41 -15.41
N SER A 2 28.53 46.53 -16.40
CA SER A 2 27.46 45.56 -16.70
C SER A 2 27.75 44.28 -15.92
N ILE A 3 26.94 43.99 -14.90
CA ILE A 3 27.06 42.74 -14.15
C ILE A 3 26.32 41.66 -14.95
N ASN A 4 27.09 40.75 -15.57
CA ASN A 4 26.55 39.53 -16.16
C ASN A 4 26.14 38.60 -15.01
N VAL A 5 24.86 38.58 -14.69
CA VAL A 5 24.25 37.56 -13.84
C VAL A 5 23.95 36.35 -14.72
N THR A 6 24.98 35.61 -15.11
CA THR A 6 24.79 34.21 -15.51
C THR A 6 24.67 33.41 -14.22
N GLU A 7 23.49 33.49 -13.61
CA GLU A 7 23.11 32.61 -12.52
C GLU A 7 23.18 31.17 -13.01
N ASN A 8 23.99 30.39 -12.31
CA ASN A 8 24.13 28.96 -12.45
C ASN A 8 22.84 28.29 -11.97
N ILE A 9 21.78 28.35 -12.78
CA ILE A 9 20.52 27.66 -12.53
C ILE A 9 20.84 26.16 -12.60
N PRO A 10 20.67 25.39 -11.50
CA PRO A 10 20.89 23.96 -11.53
C PRO A 10 20.00 23.34 -12.61
N PRO A 11 20.45 22.27 -13.31
CA PRO A 11 19.65 21.64 -14.35
C PRO A 11 18.29 21.28 -13.77
N ARG A 12 17.24 21.90 -14.32
CA ARG A 12 15.85 21.61 -13.95
C ARG A 12 15.67 20.11 -14.06
N ALA A 13 15.32 19.47 -12.94
CA ALA A 13 14.96 18.05 -12.94
C ALA A 13 13.99 17.79 -14.11
N ALA A 14 14.22 16.70 -14.84
CA ALA A 14 13.38 16.36 -15.98
C ALA A 14 11.89 16.48 -15.59
N PRO A 15 11.01 17.00 -16.47
CA PRO A 15 9.61 17.13 -16.15
C PRO A 15 9.06 15.78 -15.69
N ILE A 16 8.44 15.73 -14.50
CA ILE A 16 7.79 14.52 -14.00
C ILE A 16 6.61 14.23 -14.93
N GLU A 17 6.69 13.13 -15.67
CA GLU A 17 5.58 12.62 -16.45
C GLU A 17 4.78 11.69 -15.56
N LEU A 18 3.98 12.27 -14.66
CA LEU A 18 3.29 11.55 -13.58
C LEU A 18 2.66 10.24 -14.07
N GLY A 19 1.98 10.24 -15.22
CA GLY A 19 1.36 9.02 -15.75
C GLY A 19 2.31 7.87 -16.08
N ARG A 20 3.53 8.16 -16.54
CA ARG A 20 4.57 7.16 -16.79
C ARG A 20 5.33 6.82 -15.51
N ASP A 21 5.64 7.83 -14.71
CA ASP A 21 6.47 7.75 -13.51
C ASP A 21 5.78 6.97 -12.39
N THR A 22 4.45 7.09 -12.27
CA THR A 22 3.64 6.34 -11.29
C THR A 22 3.08 5.05 -11.85
N ARG A 23 3.63 4.54 -12.96
CA ARG A 23 3.25 3.22 -13.44
C ARG A 23 3.77 2.15 -12.48
N ILE A 24 2.93 1.17 -12.17
CA ILE A 24 3.26 0.07 -11.27
C ILE A 24 4.24 -0.86 -11.98
N ARG A 25 5.45 -0.97 -11.44
CA ARG A 25 6.50 -1.87 -11.94
C ARG A 25 6.33 -3.29 -11.41
N SER A 26 6.05 -3.43 -10.12
CA SER A 26 5.89 -4.75 -9.48
C SER A 26 5.12 -4.63 -8.17
N ILE A 27 4.43 -5.69 -7.78
CA ILE A 27 3.80 -5.83 -6.47
C ILE A 27 4.35 -7.11 -5.82
N VAL A 28 4.95 -7.01 -4.64
CA VAL A 28 5.49 -8.17 -3.92
C VAL A 28 4.78 -8.30 -2.59
N ALA A 29 4.21 -9.47 -2.33
CA ALA A 29 3.64 -9.84 -1.04
C ALA A 29 4.62 -10.74 -0.28
N THR A 30 4.81 -10.49 1.01
CA THR A 30 5.66 -11.31 1.90
C THR A 30 4.89 -11.61 3.17
N ILE A 31 4.76 -12.90 3.49
CA ILE A 31 4.20 -13.34 4.77
C ILE A 31 5.27 -13.11 5.84
N ILE A 32 4.88 -12.43 6.92
CA ILE A 32 5.71 -12.23 8.10
C ILE A 32 4.93 -12.69 9.33
N GLU A 33 5.65 -13.22 10.32
CA GLU A 33 5.10 -13.53 11.62
C GLU A 33 5.83 -12.74 12.69
N ALA A 34 5.08 -12.16 13.63
CA ALA A 34 5.63 -11.47 14.78
C ALA A 34 5.07 -12.05 16.09
N PRO A 35 5.90 -12.22 17.14
CA PRO A 35 5.41 -12.63 18.44
C PRO A 35 4.56 -11.52 19.09
N THR A 36 3.49 -11.89 19.79
CA THR A 36 2.73 -10.94 20.60
C THR A 36 3.37 -10.79 21.99
N VAL A 37 3.27 -9.60 22.60
CA VAL A 37 3.83 -9.34 23.95
C VAL A 37 3.17 -10.22 25.02
N ARG A 38 1.87 -10.47 24.85
CA ARG A 38 1.07 -11.38 25.68
C ARG A 38 0.22 -12.24 24.78
N ARG A 39 -0.15 -13.42 25.27
CA ARG A 39 -1.19 -14.23 24.63
C ARG A 39 -2.50 -13.46 24.62
N HIS A 40 -3.04 -13.22 23.43
CA HIS A 40 -4.30 -12.52 23.25
C HIS A 40 -5.43 -13.55 23.20
N LYS A 41 -6.20 -13.63 24.29
CA LYS A 41 -7.29 -14.61 24.43
C LYS A 41 -8.59 -14.03 23.88
N LEU A 42 -9.12 -14.72 22.87
CA LEU A 42 -10.43 -14.47 22.27
C LEU A 42 -11.42 -15.54 22.77
N SER A 43 -12.71 -15.39 22.43
CA SER A 43 -13.75 -16.35 22.85
C SER A 43 -13.54 -17.75 22.28
N ASN A 44 -12.94 -17.87 21.09
CA ASN A 44 -12.78 -19.12 20.35
C ASN A 44 -11.32 -19.53 20.13
N THR A 45 -10.35 -18.70 20.52
CA THR A 45 -8.92 -18.98 20.29
C THR A 45 -8.01 -18.17 21.19
N GLU A 46 -6.72 -18.48 21.17
CA GLU A 46 -5.67 -17.71 21.80
C GLU A 46 -4.53 -17.51 20.79
N ILE A 47 -4.02 -16.28 20.72
CA ILE A 47 -3.01 -15.87 19.74
C ILE A 47 -1.72 -15.49 20.47
N ALA A 48 -0.63 -16.21 20.17
CA ALA A 48 0.72 -15.92 20.67
C ALA A 48 1.64 -15.32 19.58
N HIS A 49 1.25 -15.48 18.31
CA HIS A 49 1.95 -14.96 17.14
C HIS A 49 0.91 -14.37 16.20
N GLN A 50 1.23 -13.22 15.61
CA GLN A 50 0.38 -12.55 14.64
C GLN A 50 1.02 -12.66 13.26
N GLY A 51 0.25 -13.19 12.31
CA GLY A 51 0.63 -13.28 10.91
C GLY A 51 0.16 -12.04 10.14
N PHE A 52 1.05 -11.52 9.31
CA PHE A 52 0.80 -10.39 8.43
C PHE A 52 1.23 -10.73 7.01
N VAL A 53 0.64 -10.04 6.04
CA VAL A 53 1.17 -9.97 4.67
C VAL A 53 1.59 -8.53 4.41
N LEU A 54 2.90 -8.33 4.31
CA LEU A 54 3.48 -7.05 3.91
C LEU A 54 3.48 -6.96 2.38
N VAL A 55 2.89 -5.89 1.85
CA VAL A 55 2.79 -5.64 0.41
C VAL A 55 3.70 -4.48 0.05
N ARG A 56 4.52 -4.67 -0.98
CA ARG A 56 5.43 -3.67 -1.52
C ARG A 56 5.07 -3.38 -2.98
N VAL A 57 4.67 -2.15 -3.26
CA VAL A 57 4.45 -1.66 -4.64
C VAL A 57 5.67 -0.85 -5.05
N GLN A 58 6.30 -1.23 -6.15
CA GLN A 58 7.36 -0.44 -6.77
C GLN A 58 6.80 0.32 -7.97
N LEU A 59 7.05 1.63 -8.04
CA LEU A 59 6.70 2.46 -9.20
C LEU A 59 7.91 2.66 -10.13
N GLU A 60 7.66 3.08 -11.37
CA GLU A 60 8.71 3.30 -12.37
C GLU A 60 9.71 4.41 -11.97
N ASN A 61 9.25 5.43 -11.25
CA ASN A 61 10.09 6.49 -10.69
C ASN A 61 11.00 6.04 -9.54
N GLY A 62 10.96 4.75 -9.15
CA GLY A 62 11.77 4.20 -8.07
C GLY A 62 11.18 4.36 -6.67
N VAL A 63 10.01 4.99 -6.54
CA VAL A 63 9.29 5.07 -5.26
C VAL A 63 8.69 3.72 -4.90
N THR A 64 8.80 3.36 -3.63
CA THR A 64 8.19 2.17 -3.05
C THR A 64 7.10 2.58 -2.07
N GLY A 65 5.90 2.02 -2.21
CA GLY A 65 4.85 2.13 -1.20
C GLY A 65 4.64 0.81 -0.48
N ILE A 66 4.19 0.90 0.77
CA ILE A 66 3.98 -0.22 1.68
C ILE A 66 2.51 -0.29 2.09
N GLY A 67 1.98 -1.51 2.10
CA GLY A 67 0.67 -1.82 2.64
C GLY A 67 0.71 -3.12 3.43
N GLU A 68 -0.35 -3.39 4.17
CA GLU A 68 -0.42 -4.53 5.08
C GLU A 68 -1.80 -5.16 5.04
N ALA A 69 -1.83 -6.49 5.07
CA ALA A 69 -3.01 -7.23 5.52
C ALA A 69 -2.67 -8.00 6.80
N SER A 70 -3.55 -7.87 7.79
CA SER A 70 -3.50 -8.59 9.06
C SER A 70 -4.65 -9.57 9.14
N THR A 71 -4.40 -10.77 9.67
CA THR A 71 -5.48 -11.73 10.00
C THR A 71 -5.48 -12.01 11.49
N LEU A 72 -6.63 -12.20 12.12
CA LEU A 72 -6.70 -12.49 13.55
C LEU A 72 -6.77 -14.01 13.77
N GLY A 73 -5.59 -14.65 13.83
CA GLY A 73 -5.47 -16.09 14.07
C GLY A 73 -5.91 -16.95 12.89
N GLY A 74 -5.61 -16.51 11.66
CA GLY A 74 -5.93 -17.18 10.40
C GLY A 74 -7.38 -16.96 9.96
N PRO A 75 -7.96 -17.87 9.16
CA PRO A 75 -9.29 -17.71 8.56
C PRO A 75 -10.44 -18.02 9.57
N ARG A 76 -10.16 -17.89 10.87
CA ARG A 76 -11.15 -18.12 11.94
C ARG A 76 -11.98 -16.89 12.25
N TRP A 77 -11.42 -15.70 12.01
CA TRP A 77 -12.10 -14.44 12.21
C TRP A 77 -12.83 -13.97 10.95
N ALA A 78 -12.17 -14.10 9.80
CA ALA A 78 -12.69 -13.78 8.48
C ALA A 78 -12.31 -14.89 7.49
N GLU A 79 -12.81 -14.86 6.26
CA GLU A 79 -12.53 -15.91 5.26
C GLU A 79 -11.07 -15.98 4.76
N GLU A 80 -10.25 -14.96 5.07
CA GLU A 80 -8.88 -14.82 4.56
C GLU A 80 -7.84 -15.24 5.62
N SER A 81 -6.85 -16.01 5.17
CA SER A 81 -5.60 -16.33 5.89
C SER A 81 -4.42 -15.61 5.24
N VAL A 82 -3.26 -15.55 5.91
CA VAL A 82 -2.06 -14.91 5.32
C VAL A 82 -1.61 -15.62 4.03
N GLU A 83 -1.80 -16.93 3.96
CA GLU A 83 -1.50 -17.74 2.77
C GLU A 83 -2.48 -17.43 1.64
N SER A 84 -3.78 -17.34 1.94
CA SER A 84 -4.79 -17.01 0.92
C SER A 84 -4.63 -15.58 0.41
N ILE A 85 -4.29 -14.63 1.29
CA ILE A 85 -4.00 -13.25 0.93
C ILE A 85 -2.78 -13.17 0.02
N TRP A 86 -1.68 -13.81 0.42
CA TRP A 86 -0.48 -13.87 -0.40
C TRP A 86 -0.77 -14.44 -1.79
N ALA A 87 -1.51 -15.56 -1.84
CA ALA A 87 -1.89 -16.20 -3.10
C ALA A 87 -2.80 -15.32 -3.95
N ALA A 88 -3.76 -14.62 -3.34
CA ALA A 88 -4.63 -13.68 -4.05
C ALA A 88 -3.82 -12.54 -4.70
N ILE A 89 -2.86 -11.98 -3.96
CA ILE A 89 -2.01 -10.89 -4.45
C ILE A 89 -1.10 -11.39 -5.57
N ALA A 90 -0.31 -12.44 -5.30
CA ALA A 90 0.70 -12.94 -6.23
C ALA A 90 0.11 -13.48 -7.53
N ASN A 91 -1.03 -14.18 -7.46
CA ASN A 91 -1.57 -14.89 -8.61
C ASN A 91 -2.62 -14.10 -9.40
N TYR A 92 -3.23 -13.07 -8.80
CA TYR A 92 -4.37 -12.38 -9.43
C TYR A 92 -4.27 -10.86 -9.39
N LEU A 93 -3.94 -10.25 -8.24
CA LEU A 93 -3.94 -8.79 -8.13
C LEU A 93 -2.70 -8.16 -8.78
N GLU A 94 -1.51 -8.74 -8.59
CA GLU A 94 -0.29 -8.26 -9.23
C GLU A 94 -0.37 -8.29 -10.76
N PRO A 95 -0.76 -9.41 -11.41
CA PRO A 95 -0.83 -9.45 -12.87
C PRO A 95 -1.88 -8.49 -13.44
N ALA A 96 -2.93 -8.17 -12.67
CA ALA A 96 -3.98 -7.25 -13.07
C ALA A 96 -3.57 -5.76 -12.98
N LEU A 97 -2.53 -5.44 -12.20
CA LEU A 97 -2.15 -4.07 -11.88
C LEU A 97 -0.79 -3.65 -12.42
N VAL A 98 0.15 -4.57 -12.67
CA VAL A 98 1.43 -4.22 -13.28
C VAL A 98 1.21 -3.50 -14.62
N GLY A 99 1.96 -2.43 -14.83
CA GLY A 99 1.83 -1.55 -16.00
C GLY A 99 0.67 -0.55 -15.92
N GLN A 100 -0.18 -0.59 -14.89
CA GLN A 100 -1.22 0.43 -14.69
C GLN A 100 -0.65 1.65 -13.95
N ASN A 101 -1.29 2.80 -14.13
CA ASN A 101 -0.96 4.00 -13.37
C ASN A 101 -1.54 3.90 -11.93
N ALA A 102 -0.66 3.96 -10.92
CA ALA A 102 -1.02 3.87 -9.51
C ALA A 102 -1.96 4.99 -9.02
N MET A 103 -1.93 6.17 -9.65
CA MET A 103 -2.79 7.31 -9.28
C MET A 103 -4.26 7.11 -9.66
N LEU A 104 -4.58 6.12 -10.50
CA LEU A 104 -5.95 5.83 -10.90
C LEU A 104 -6.63 4.87 -9.92
N PHE A 105 -6.73 5.29 -8.65
CA PHE A 105 -7.19 4.45 -7.53
C PHE A 105 -8.49 3.71 -7.83
N GLU A 106 -9.54 4.42 -8.24
CA GLU A 106 -10.84 3.81 -8.59
C GLU A 106 -10.75 2.81 -9.74
N ALA A 107 -9.98 3.15 -10.78
CA ALA A 107 -9.80 2.23 -11.90
C ALA A 107 -9.03 0.97 -11.48
N ASN A 108 -8.06 1.10 -10.57
CA ASN A 108 -7.32 -0.02 -10.00
C ASN A 108 -8.20 -0.86 -9.06
N ALA A 109 -9.07 -0.24 -8.27
CA ALA A 109 -10.07 -0.93 -7.47
C ALA A 109 -11.02 -1.77 -8.34
N VAL A 110 -11.51 -1.21 -9.45
CA VAL A 110 -12.33 -1.95 -10.43
C VAL A 110 -11.56 -3.10 -11.07
N ARG A 111 -10.27 -2.91 -11.43
CA ARG A 111 -9.42 -3.99 -11.96
C ARG A 111 -9.25 -5.12 -10.95
N MET A 112 -8.92 -4.79 -9.70
CA MET A 112 -8.80 -5.77 -8.62
C MET A 112 -10.12 -6.50 -8.35
N ALA A 113 -11.25 -5.80 -8.40
CA ALA A 113 -12.58 -6.39 -8.23
C ALA A 113 -12.91 -7.42 -9.34
N LYS A 114 -12.47 -7.17 -10.57
CA LYS A 114 -12.60 -8.12 -11.68
C LYS A 114 -11.63 -9.30 -11.57
N ALA A 115 -10.43 -9.07 -11.07
CA ALA A 115 -9.39 -10.09 -10.94
C ALA A 115 -9.68 -11.11 -9.83
N ALA A 116 -10.25 -10.67 -8.70
CA ALA A 116 -10.59 -11.53 -7.58
C ALA A 116 -11.88 -11.08 -6.91
N THR A 117 -12.87 -11.97 -6.80
CA THR A 117 -14.11 -11.70 -6.05
C THR A 117 -13.83 -11.75 -4.53
N ARG A 118 -14.41 -10.83 -3.75
CA ARG A 118 -14.12 -10.65 -2.31
C ARG A 118 -12.63 -10.36 -2.08
N ASN A 119 -11.91 -11.14 -1.27
CA ASN A 119 -10.48 -10.93 -0.95
C ASN A 119 -10.19 -9.49 -0.52
N PHE A 120 -10.99 -8.98 0.42
CA PHE A 120 -10.96 -7.57 0.78
C PHE A 120 -9.70 -7.21 1.54
N ALA A 121 -9.14 -8.12 2.37
CA ALA A 121 -7.89 -7.86 3.07
C ALA A 121 -6.72 -7.77 2.07
N ALA A 122 -6.65 -8.69 1.10
CA ALA A 122 -5.67 -8.63 0.02
C ALA A 122 -5.75 -7.33 -0.79
N LYS A 123 -6.96 -6.90 -1.18
CA LYS A 123 -7.18 -5.66 -1.94
C LYS A 123 -6.85 -4.42 -1.12
N ALA A 124 -7.23 -4.38 0.15
CA ALA A 124 -6.95 -3.26 1.03
C ALA A 124 -5.44 -3.07 1.23
N ALA A 125 -4.67 -4.16 1.35
CA ALA A 125 -3.22 -4.09 1.47
C ALA A 125 -2.56 -3.53 0.20
N VAL A 126 -3.02 -3.97 -0.98
CA VAL A 126 -2.53 -3.43 -2.26
C VAL A 126 -2.92 -1.96 -2.42
N GLU A 127 -4.18 -1.60 -2.16
CA GLU A 127 -4.67 -0.22 -2.25
C GLU A 127 -3.90 0.72 -1.30
N SER A 128 -3.68 0.29 -0.06
CA SER A 128 -2.88 1.06 0.92
C SER A 128 -1.45 1.30 0.41
N ALA A 129 -0.82 0.28 -0.19
CA ALA A 129 0.51 0.42 -0.79
C ALA A 129 0.52 1.37 -2.01
N LEU A 130 -0.56 1.42 -2.80
CA LEU A 130 -0.71 2.38 -3.88
C LEU A 130 -0.83 3.81 -3.35
N PHE A 131 -1.66 4.03 -2.33
CA PHE A 131 -1.79 5.35 -1.69
C PHE A 131 -0.47 5.82 -1.09
N ASP A 132 0.26 4.94 -0.41
CA ASP A 132 1.57 5.23 0.16
C ASP A 132 2.59 5.61 -0.93
N ALA A 133 2.69 4.81 -1.99
CA ALA A 133 3.61 5.08 -3.10
C ALA A 133 3.31 6.40 -3.82
N VAL A 134 2.03 6.71 -4.04
CA VAL A 134 1.60 7.97 -4.65
C VAL A 134 1.83 9.15 -3.71
N GLY A 135 1.53 9.00 -2.42
CA GLY A 135 1.82 10.03 -1.40
C GLY A 135 3.31 10.38 -1.37
N HIS A 136 4.17 9.36 -1.35
CA HIS A 136 5.62 9.55 -1.42
C HIS A 136 6.08 10.19 -2.73
N THR A 137 5.51 9.78 -3.88
CA THR A 137 5.82 10.42 -5.18
C THR A 137 5.47 11.90 -5.19
N LEU A 138 4.36 12.28 -4.56
CA LEU A 138 3.87 13.66 -4.52
C LEU A 138 4.46 14.48 -3.37
N GLY A 139 5.17 13.85 -2.43
CA GLY A 139 5.63 14.50 -1.20
C GLY A 139 4.48 14.92 -0.27
N LEU A 140 3.37 14.19 -0.28
CA LEU A 140 2.16 14.50 0.48
C LEU A 140 1.81 13.37 1.45
N PRO A 141 1.23 13.69 2.63
CA PRO A 141 0.64 12.66 3.47
C PRO A 141 -0.59 12.06 2.76
N VAL A 142 -0.84 10.76 2.96
CA VAL A 142 -2.00 10.07 2.36
C VAL A 142 -3.33 10.75 2.72
N SER A 143 -3.43 11.34 3.92
CA SER A 143 -4.61 12.12 4.32
C SER A 143 -4.94 13.26 3.36
N ALA A 144 -3.94 13.90 2.74
CA ALA A 144 -4.17 14.94 1.72
C ALA A 144 -4.81 14.37 0.44
N LEU A 145 -4.53 13.11 0.10
CA LEU A 145 -5.17 12.40 -1.02
C LEU A 145 -6.62 12.03 -0.71
N LEU A 146 -6.98 11.96 0.57
CA LEU A 146 -8.30 11.56 1.09
C LEU A 146 -9.17 12.74 1.54
N GLY A 147 -8.88 13.95 1.08
CA GLY A 147 -9.66 15.16 1.40
C GLY A 147 -9.09 16.04 2.53
N GLY A 148 -7.92 15.69 3.06
CA GLY A 148 -7.19 16.48 4.04
C GLY A 148 -7.40 16.04 5.48
N GLN A 149 -6.42 16.36 6.31
CA GLN A 149 -6.46 16.09 7.74
C GLN A 149 -7.47 17.01 8.46
N VAL A 150 -8.35 16.44 9.26
CA VAL A 150 -9.34 17.19 10.08
C VAL A 150 -9.06 17.15 11.59
N ARG A 151 -8.08 16.35 12.02
CA ARG A 151 -7.61 16.22 13.40
C ARG A 151 -6.19 15.68 13.44
N ASP A 152 -5.42 16.05 14.45
CA ASP A 152 -4.04 15.63 14.70
C ASP A 152 -3.90 14.53 15.79
N ARG A 153 -4.99 14.22 16.49
CA ARG A 153 -5.05 13.19 17.53
C ARG A 153 -6.38 12.44 17.56
N MET A 154 -6.35 11.23 18.10
CA MET A 154 -7.53 10.40 18.37
C MET A 154 -7.37 9.64 19.69
N GLY A 155 -8.48 9.42 20.40
CA GLY A 155 -8.47 8.56 21.59
C GLY A 155 -8.25 7.10 21.21
N VAL A 156 -7.44 6.39 22.01
CA VAL A 156 -7.12 4.98 21.79
C VAL A 156 -7.73 4.16 22.92
N ILE A 157 -8.51 3.13 22.57
CA ILE A 157 -9.11 2.19 23.53
C ILE A 157 -8.20 0.98 23.63
N TRP A 158 -7.92 0.56 24.86
CA TRP A 158 -7.11 -0.63 25.15
C TRP A 158 -8.00 -1.88 25.23
N ALA A 159 -7.63 -2.94 24.49
CA ALA A 159 -8.28 -4.25 24.48
C ALA A 159 -7.29 -5.38 24.86
#